data_AF-D7GIJ1-F1
#
_entry.id   AF-D7GIJ1-F1
#
_cell.length_a   1.000
_cell.length_b   1.000
_cell.length_c   1.000
_cell.angle_alpha   90.00
_cell.angle_beta   90.00
_cell.angle_gamma   90.00
#
_symmetry.space_group_name_H-M   'P 1'
#
loop_
_entity.id
_entity.type
_entity.pdbx_description
1 polymer ?
#
loop_
_entity_poly.entity_id
_entity_poly.type
_entity_poly.pdbx_seq_one_letter_code
_entity_poly.pdbx_strand_id
1 'polypeptide(L)'
;MKITRALAATATLTALLVGTGVAGAAADVTWESSPGPHTFSVDVTPVSYMVDSSGDAALRVEHIVDENGRALLCAQFDRPSPSGTQLRPLGRATPQLAYLANQLEHPELNPDLAGLDAMQQYYVLQFVAHMYDSPHFADFTDVQDGQRVADPHGLIPRITAVKARADAASNGDFFEGHKISVSEPVPASALDPEGFWLSDPVTVSVQTGNAQVTVKPTWNEAATAAGTTLVDAATGAPLEAVADGAQVRLKTSADKLAGKAGRVGVTLDARFYGGTAKIGYLYGGDEQVQQIVGYDEITYNEHLSTDISTAYTPVLGSLSGTKEGSAGERLAGVEFTVKDAGGTALTTVATASDGTFTVPDVPWGTWFLHETKTPEGYLPLSQPVEVTIDGAHRRIDLPTITNDKAPVAKGLSTINTGRPPSDNVLDPALVIAAGVLLGGGVGGGAWCVGSRVTQAMGH
;
A
#
# COMPACT_ATOMS: atom_id res chain seq x y z
N MET A 1 36.42 13.18 8.22
CA MET A 1 34.97 13.47 8.37
C MET A 1 34.25 12.99 7.12
N LYS A 2 33.18 12.20 7.25
CA LYS A 2 32.23 11.95 6.15
C LYS A 2 30.94 12.69 6.50
N ILE A 3 30.40 13.48 5.58
CA ILE A 3 29.12 14.17 5.76
C ILE A 3 28.06 13.36 5.02
N THR A 4 27.28 12.58 5.77
CA THR A 4 26.10 11.89 5.23
C THR A 4 24.94 12.88 5.17
N ARG A 5 24.33 13.05 4.00
CA ARG A 5 23.03 13.74 3.85
C ARG A 5 22.02 12.80 3.22
N ALA A 6 21.24 12.12 4.06
CA ALA A 6 19.97 11.56 3.64
C ALA A 6 18.92 12.69 3.67
N LEU A 7 18.12 12.83 2.61
CA LEU A 7 16.89 13.63 2.66
C LEU A 7 15.76 12.72 3.14
N ALA A 8 15.47 12.77 4.44
CA ALA A 8 14.28 12.16 5.02
C ALA A 8 13.09 13.12 4.86
N ALA A 9 12.18 12.85 3.93
CA ALA A 9 10.92 13.57 3.80
C ALA A 9 9.89 12.98 4.78
N THR A 10 9.69 13.64 5.92
CA THR A 10 8.69 13.24 6.91
C THR A 10 7.28 13.60 6.43
N ALA A 11 6.50 12.60 6.02
CA ALA A 11 5.09 12.75 5.65
C ALA A 11 4.17 12.08 6.69
N THR A 12 3.83 12.83 7.74
CA THR A 12 2.72 12.46 8.64
C THR A 12 1.40 12.73 7.94
N LEU A 13 0.55 11.72 7.74
CA LEU A 13 -0.83 11.93 7.27
C LEU A 13 -1.81 10.98 7.95
N THR A 14 -2.95 11.52 8.38
CA THR A 14 -3.95 10.83 9.18
C THR A 14 -5.23 10.61 8.38
N ALA A 15 -5.58 9.34 8.16
CA ALA A 15 -6.91 8.80 7.84
C ALA A 15 -7.61 9.18 6.50
N LEU A 16 -8.25 8.15 5.93
CA LEU A 16 -9.44 8.14 5.06
C LEU A 16 -9.54 9.16 3.90
N LEU A 17 -9.47 8.65 2.67
CA LEU A 17 -10.68 8.55 1.81
C LEU A 17 -10.47 7.59 0.63
N VAL A 18 -11.57 7.27 -0.08
CA VAL A 18 -11.61 6.28 -1.16
C VAL A 18 -10.96 6.84 -2.43
N GLY A 19 -10.03 6.07 -3.01
CA GLY A 19 -9.43 6.37 -4.32
C GLY A 19 -9.02 5.10 -5.05
N THR A 20 -9.72 4.78 -6.15
CA THR A 20 -9.33 3.69 -7.07
C THR A 20 -8.22 4.17 -8.00
N GLY A 21 -7.01 4.31 -7.45
CA GLY A 21 -5.80 4.55 -8.22
C GLY A 21 -4.87 3.34 -8.08
N VAL A 22 -4.59 2.65 -9.18
CA VAL A 22 -3.49 1.67 -9.22
C VAL A 22 -2.20 2.48 -9.21
N ALA A 23 -1.63 2.66 -8.01
CA ALA A 23 -0.31 3.25 -7.87
C ALA A 23 0.71 2.27 -8.49
N GLY A 24 1.21 2.61 -9.68
CA GLY A 24 2.34 1.89 -10.25
C GLY A 24 3.53 2.00 -9.30
N ALA A 25 4.01 0.87 -8.81
CA ALA A 25 5.16 0.84 -7.91
C ALA A 25 6.36 1.52 -8.57
N ALA A 26 7.01 2.44 -7.86
CA ALA A 26 8.27 3.00 -8.32
C ALA A 26 9.34 1.92 -8.20
N ALA A 27 9.92 1.52 -9.33
CA ALA A 27 10.92 0.46 -9.38
C ALA A 27 12.24 0.89 -8.73
N ASP A 28 12.65 0.19 -7.67
CA ASP A 28 13.99 0.34 -7.09
C ASP A 28 14.98 -0.51 -7.90
N VAL A 29 15.64 0.13 -8.87
CA VAL A 29 16.67 -0.46 -9.73
C VAL A 29 18.07 -0.29 -9.12
N THR A 30 18.84 -1.38 -9.08
CA THR A 30 20.24 -1.38 -8.64
C THR A 30 21.14 -2.04 -9.69
N TRP A 31 22.25 -1.38 -10.02
CA TRP A 31 23.17 -1.81 -11.07
C TRP A 31 24.22 -2.78 -10.51
N GLU A 32 24.41 -3.93 -11.16
CA GLU A 32 25.45 -4.90 -10.79
C GLU A 32 26.75 -4.68 -11.59
N SER A 33 26.65 -4.14 -12.80
CA SER A 33 27.81 -3.83 -13.66
C SER A 33 27.86 -2.37 -14.11
N SER A 34 28.95 -2.00 -14.78
CA SER A 34 29.16 -0.72 -15.45
C SER A 34 30.17 -0.93 -16.59
N PRO A 35 30.17 -0.10 -17.66
CA PRO A 35 30.97 -0.38 -18.84
C PRO A 35 32.48 -0.37 -18.61
N GLY A 36 33.18 -1.06 -19.51
CA GLY A 36 34.63 -1.10 -19.56
C GLY A 36 35.26 0.14 -20.21
N PRO A 37 36.59 0.25 -20.17
CA PRO A 37 37.33 1.19 -21.00
C PRO A 37 37.56 0.61 -22.40
N HIS A 38 37.00 1.24 -23.43
CA HIS A 38 37.07 0.81 -24.83
C HIS A 38 38.03 1.69 -25.65
N THR A 39 38.58 1.15 -26.73
CA THR A 39 39.52 1.82 -27.64
C THR A 39 38.83 2.12 -28.95
N PHE A 40 38.81 3.40 -29.34
CA PHE A 40 38.04 3.85 -30.48
C PHE A 40 38.93 4.22 -31.67
N SER A 41 38.42 4.02 -32.89
CA SER A 41 39.08 4.39 -34.14
C SER A 41 38.11 4.83 -35.22
N VAL A 42 38.56 5.76 -36.07
CA VAL A 42 37.95 6.04 -37.37
C VAL A 42 38.54 5.09 -38.41
N ASP A 43 37.69 4.36 -39.13
CA ASP A 43 38.08 3.29 -40.06
C ASP A 43 37.93 3.64 -41.54
N VAL A 44 37.05 4.60 -41.89
CA VAL A 44 36.87 5.12 -43.25
C VAL A 44 36.98 6.65 -43.32
N THR A 45 37.21 7.17 -44.53
CA THR A 45 37.26 8.62 -44.81
C THR A 45 35.93 9.32 -44.51
N PRO A 46 35.92 10.58 -44.03
CA PRO A 46 34.68 11.31 -43.69
C PRO A 46 33.65 11.32 -44.83
N VAL A 47 32.45 10.84 -44.54
CA VAL A 47 31.37 10.60 -45.50
C VAL A 47 30.36 11.74 -45.49
N SER A 48 29.74 12.03 -46.63
CA SER A 48 28.56 12.89 -46.72
C SER A 48 27.65 12.48 -47.88
N TYR A 49 26.36 12.74 -47.69
CA TYR A 49 25.30 12.62 -48.69
C TYR A 49 24.56 13.97 -48.90
N MET A 50 25.15 15.08 -48.44
CA MET A 50 24.64 16.45 -48.53
C MET A 50 25.65 17.32 -49.27
N VAL A 51 25.19 18.30 -50.06
CA VAL A 51 26.08 19.24 -50.78
C VAL A 51 25.73 20.70 -50.50
N ASP A 52 26.74 21.57 -50.54
CA ASP A 52 26.64 23.01 -50.32
C ASP A 52 26.09 23.78 -51.55
N SER A 53 26.16 25.12 -51.49
CA SER A 53 25.75 26.03 -52.56
C SER A 53 26.61 25.95 -53.83
N SER A 54 27.82 25.37 -53.74
CA SER A 54 28.75 25.15 -54.86
C SER A 54 28.68 23.73 -55.43
N GLY A 55 28.08 22.79 -54.70
CA GLY A 55 28.00 21.37 -55.03
C GLY A 55 29.10 20.51 -54.38
N ASP A 56 29.92 21.09 -53.49
CA ASP A 56 30.90 20.35 -52.70
C ASP A 56 30.23 19.70 -51.47
N ALA A 57 30.77 18.59 -50.98
CA ALA A 57 30.08 17.80 -49.96
C ALA A 57 30.17 18.45 -48.56
N ALA A 58 29.00 18.82 -48.03
CA ALA A 58 28.76 19.53 -46.77
C ALA A 58 28.42 18.56 -45.63
N LEU A 59 28.32 19.04 -44.38
CA LEU A 59 27.84 18.26 -43.22
C LEU A 59 28.40 16.81 -43.16
N ARG A 60 29.73 16.72 -43.21
CA ARG A 60 30.48 15.45 -43.18
C ARG A 60 30.44 14.83 -41.79
N VAL A 61 30.51 13.51 -41.76
CA VAL A 61 30.60 12.73 -40.51
C VAL A 61 31.67 11.65 -40.65
N GLU A 62 32.24 11.24 -39.53
CA GLU A 62 33.23 10.16 -39.45
C GLU A 62 32.56 8.87 -38.98
N HIS A 63 32.98 7.73 -39.49
CA HIS A 63 32.54 6.42 -38.99
C HIS A 63 33.46 6.00 -37.84
N ILE A 64 32.89 5.66 -36.69
CA ILE A 64 33.62 5.42 -35.45
C ILE A 64 33.31 4.01 -34.97
N VAL A 65 34.35 3.24 -34.69
CA VAL A 65 34.23 1.87 -34.17
C VAL A 65 35.03 1.64 -32.89
N ASP A 66 34.60 0.69 -32.05
CA ASP A 66 35.39 0.16 -30.93
C ASP A 66 36.40 -0.92 -31.38
N GLU A 67 37.17 -1.47 -30.44
CA GLU A 67 38.16 -2.52 -30.74
C GLU A 67 37.57 -3.84 -31.26
N ASN A 68 36.24 -3.99 -31.23
CA ASN A 68 35.50 -5.16 -31.70
C ASN A 68 34.82 -4.90 -33.06
N GLY A 69 34.90 -3.66 -33.59
CA GLY A 69 34.22 -3.24 -34.81
C GLY A 69 32.75 -2.86 -34.62
N ARG A 70 32.26 -2.69 -33.38
CA ARG A 70 30.92 -2.12 -33.14
C ARG A 70 30.94 -0.64 -33.51
N ALA A 71 29.97 -0.17 -34.29
CA ALA A 71 29.83 1.24 -34.61
C ALA A 71 29.34 2.08 -33.40
N LEU A 72 29.73 3.35 -33.34
CA LEU A 72 29.31 4.34 -32.35
C LEU A 72 28.92 5.65 -33.04
N LEU A 73 28.16 6.51 -32.35
CA LEU A 73 27.83 7.84 -32.86
C LEU A 73 28.62 8.91 -32.12
N CYS A 74 29.16 9.89 -32.83
CA CYS A 74 29.55 11.17 -32.25
C CYS A 74 28.32 11.92 -31.70
N ALA A 75 28.46 12.52 -30.53
CA ALA A 75 27.46 13.37 -29.87
C ALA A 75 27.88 14.86 -29.79
N GLN A 76 29.08 15.21 -30.27
CA GLN A 76 29.66 16.57 -30.19
C GLN A 76 30.42 16.93 -31.48
N PHE A 77 29.90 17.87 -32.26
CA PHE A 77 30.41 18.14 -33.61
C PHE A 77 31.71 18.99 -33.65
N ASP A 78 32.02 19.78 -32.61
CA ASP A 78 33.13 20.77 -32.66
C ASP A 78 34.55 20.21 -32.44
N ARG A 79 34.73 18.88 -32.44
CA ARG A 79 35.98 18.22 -32.01
C ARG A 79 36.43 17.08 -32.94
N PRO A 80 37.69 16.61 -32.83
CA PRO A 80 38.16 15.44 -33.56
C PRO A 80 37.59 14.13 -32.99
N SER A 81 37.34 13.15 -33.85
CA SER A 81 37.05 11.79 -33.40
C SER A 81 38.22 11.15 -32.64
N PRO A 82 37.96 10.40 -31.56
CA PRO A 82 39.00 9.62 -30.91
C PRO A 82 39.50 8.52 -31.85
N SER A 83 40.83 8.41 -31.97
CA SER A 83 41.46 7.35 -32.76
C SER A 83 42.68 6.78 -32.05
N GLY A 84 42.78 5.45 -31.99
CA GLY A 84 43.86 4.71 -31.32
C GLY A 84 43.93 4.94 -29.80
N THR A 85 42.89 5.50 -29.19
CA THR A 85 42.89 5.97 -27.80
C THR A 85 41.85 5.21 -26.98
N GLN A 86 42.28 4.67 -25.83
CA GLN A 86 41.36 4.03 -24.87
C GLN A 86 40.70 5.09 -23.99
N LEU A 87 39.38 5.18 -24.06
CA LEU A 87 38.56 6.08 -23.25
C LEU A 87 37.84 5.34 -22.13
N ARG A 88 37.28 6.09 -21.18
CA ARG A 88 36.47 5.57 -20.06
C ARG A 88 35.06 6.15 -20.15
N PRO A 89 34.03 5.42 -19.68
CA PRO A 89 32.67 5.94 -19.65
C PRO A 89 32.58 7.11 -18.66
N LEU A 90 32.01 8.23 -19.09
CA LEU A 90 31.77 9.40 -18.24
C LEU A 90 30.42 9.33 -17.53
N GLY A 91 29.43 8.67 -18.14
CA GLY A 91 28.08 8.56 -17.60
C GLY A 91 27.07 8.05 -18.64
N ARG A 92 25.82 7.90 -18.22
CA ARG A 92 24.72 7.54 -19.12
C ARG A 92 24.44 8.65 -20.13
N ALA A 93 24.17 8.26 -21.38
CA ALA A 93 23.64 9.16 -22.38
C ALA A 93 22.18 9.54 -22.09
N THR A 94 21.66 10.55 -22.80
CA THR A 94 20.22 10.85 -22.80
C THR A 94 19.42 9.72 -23.47
N PRO A 95 18.12 9.54 -23.16
CA PRO A 95 17.27 8.57 -23.87
C PRO A 95 17.31 8.74 -25.39
N GLN A 96 17.39 9.98 -25.87
CA GLN A 96 17.53 10.35 -27.28
C GLN A 96 18.78 9.73 -27.92
N LEU A 97 19.95 9.95 -27.31
CA LEU A 97 21.23 9.44 -27.81
C LEU A 97 21.37 7.92 -27.62
N ALA A 98 20.84 7.38 -26.51
CA ALA A 98 20.79 5.95 -26.26
C ALA A 98 19.91 5.20 -27.29
N TYR A 99 18.77 5.80 -27.68
CA TYR A 99 17.88 5.25 -28.72
C TYR A 99 18.63 5.13 -30.05
N LEU A 100 19.33 6.20 -30.47
CA LEU A 100 20.09 6.23 -31.72
C LEU A 100 21.24 5.21 -31.73
N ALA A 101 22.01 5.12 -30.63
CA ALA A 101 23.09 4.13 -30.52
C ALA A 101 22.56 2.69 -30.62
N ASN A 102 21.40 2.39 -30.02
CA ASN A 102 20.78 1.06 -30.12
C ASN A 102 20.25 0.75 -31.55
N GLN A 103 19.97 1.76 -32.39
CA GLN A 103 19.61 1.52 -33.80
C GLN A 103 20.80 1.07 -34.67
N LEU A 104 22.05 1.18 -34.20
CA LEU A 104 23.22 0.69 -34.94
C LEU A 104 23.32 -0.84 -34.95
N GLU A 105 22.88 -1.49 -33.89
CA GLU A 105 22.84 -2.96 -33.80
C GLU A 105 21.59 -3.54 -34.48
N HIS A 106 20.48 -2.81 -34.42
CA HIS A 106 19.16 -3.26 -34.87
C HIS A 106 18.45 -2.31 -35.86
N PRO A 107 19.10 -1.90 -36.98
CA PRO A 107 18.51 -0.97 -37.95
C PRO A 107 17.24 -1.52 -38.62
N GLU A 108 17.05 -2.85 -38.64
CA GLU A 108 15.85 -3.52 -39.15
C GLU A 108 14.57 -3.20 -38.35
N LEU A 109 14.69 -2.77 -37.09
CA LEU A 109 13.57 -2.38 -36.26
C LEU A 109 13.04 -0.97 -36.60
N ASN A 110 13.76 -0.21 -37.43
CA ASN A 110 13.40 1.16 -37.80
C ASN A 110 12.95 1.26 -39.27
N PRO A 111 11.65 1.47 -39.56
CA PRO A 111 11.15 1.59 -40.94
C PRO A 111 11.66 2.86 -41.67
N ASP A 112 12.31 3.78 -40.95
CA ASP A 112 12.97 4.95 -41.52
C ASP A 112 14.43 4.72 -41.95
N LEU A 113 15.03 3.60 -41.51
CA LEU A 113 16.30 3.08 -42.00
C LEU A 113 16.14 2.00 -43.07
N ALA A 114 14.93 1.44 -43.22
CA ALA A 114 14.64 0.36 -44.16
C ALA A 114 14.85 0.78 -45.63
N GLY A 115 15.65 0.00 -46.37
CA GLY A 115 15.96 0.21 -47.78
C GLY A 115 17.15 1.12 -48.07
N LEU A 116 17.78 1.69 -47.04
CA LEU A 116 19.08 2.37 -47.13
C LEU A 116 20.23 1.36 -47.07
N ASP A 117 21.40 1.72 -47.62
CA ASP A 117 22.65 0.96 -47.38
C ASP A 117 23.23 1.23 -45.97
N ALA A 118 24.15 0.39 -45.50
CA ALA A 118 24.69 0.49 -44.14
C ALA A 118 25.36 1.85 -43.82
N MET A 119 26.02 2.48 -44.79
CA MET A 119 26.64 3.79 -44.59
C MET A 119 25.63 4.93 -44.65
N GLN A 120 24.55 4.78 -45.44
CA GLN A 120 23.39 5.67 -45.38
C GLN A 120 22.65 5.55 -44.04
N GLN A 121 22.48 4.34 -43.51
CA GLN A 121 21.87 4.10 -42.19
C GLN A 121 22.69 4.74 -41.07
N TYR A 122 24.01 4.52 -41.08
CA TYR A 122 24.93 5.18 -40.17
C TYR A 122 24.88 6.71 -40.32
N TYR A 123 24.95 7.23 -41.55
CA TYR A 123 24.89 8.68 -41.79
C TYR A 123 23.61 9.30 -41.25
N VAL A 124 22.45 8.67 -41.45
CA VAL A 124 21.17 9.15 -40.90
C VAL A 124 21.21 9.19 -39.36
N LEU A 125 21.68 8.13 -38.70
CA LEU A 125 21.77 8.09 -37.24
C LEU A 125 22.77 9.10 -36.67
N GLN A 126 23.95 9.21 -37.30
CA GLN A 126 25.02 10.12 -36.92
C GLN A 126 24.64 11.59 -37.14
N PHE A 127 23.94 11.90 -38.24
CA PHE A 127 23.41 13.23 -38.51
C PHE A 127 22.40 13.61 -37.42
N VAL A 128 21.47 12.71 -37.07
CA VAL A 128 20.47 12.94 -36.01
C VAL A 128 21.12 13.12 -34.63
N ALA A 129 22.22 12.42 -34.33
CA ALA A 129 22.98 12.65 -33.10
C ALA A 129 23.57 14.08 -33.05
N HIS A 130 24.17 14.56 -34.15
CA HIS A 130 24.68 15.93 -34.24
C HIS A 130 23.56 17.01 -34.17
N MET A 131 22.31 16.71 -34.52
CA MET A 131 21.18 17.66 -34.37
C MET A 131 20.90 18.05 -32.91
N TYR A 132 21.46 17.36 -31.91
CA TYR A 132 21.32 17.72 -30.49
C TYR A 132 22.42 18.69 -29.99
N ASP A 133 23.49 18.89 -30.76
CA ASP A 133 24.67 19.69 -30.40
C ASP A 133 24.91 20.85 -31.37
N SER A 134 24.67 20.63 -32.68
CA SER A 134 24.99 21.59 -33.74
C SER A 134 23.73 22.12 -34.46
N PRO A 135 23.52 23.46 -34.49
CA PRO A 135 22.40 24.06 -35.23
C PRO A 135 22.52 23.85 -36.75
N HIS A 136 23.73 23.69 -37.29
CA HIS A 136 23.95 23.41 -38.72
C HIS A 136 23.33 22.07 -39.14
N PHE A 137 23.42 21.05 -38.29
CA PHE A 137 22.73 19.77 -38.50
C PHE A 137 21.22 19.91 -38.24
N ALA A 138 20.80 20.63 -37.19
CA ALA A 138 19.39 20.82 -36.87
C ALA A 138 18.60 21.54 -37.98
N ASP A 139 19.15 22.62 -38.55
CA ASP A 139 18.52 23.44 -39.58
C ASP A 139 18.82 22.97 -41.02
N PHE A 140 19.73 21.99 -41.20
CA PHE A 140 20.27 21.54 -42.49
C PHE A 140 20.97 22.67 -43.27
N THR A 141 21.91 23.36 -42.64
CA THR A 141 22.73 24.42 -43.24
C THR A 141 24.21 24.04 -43.26
N ASP A 142 24.96 24.50 -44.25
CA ASP A 142 26.41 24.29 -44.28
C ASP A 142 27.12 25.09 -43.19
N VAL A 143 28.31 24.62 -42.79
CA VAL A 143 29.14 25.16 -41.71
C VAL A 143 29.99 26.37 -42.16
N GLN A 144 30.23 26.53 -43.46
CA GLN A 144 31.06 27.60 -44.03
C GLN A 144 30.24 28.82 -44.46
N ASP A 145 29.13 28.61 -45.20
CA ASP A 145 28.33 29.70 -45.79
C ASP A 145 26.93 29.90 -45.15
N GLY A 146 26.52 28.99 -44.26
CA GLY A 146 25.23 29.02 -43.58
C GLY A 146 24.01 28.85 -44.51
N GLN A 147 24.20 28.52 -45.78
CA GLN A 147 23.12 28.26 -46.72
C GLN A 147 22.54 26.86 -46.50
N ARG A 148 21.29 26.64 -46.91
CA ARG A 148 20.63 25.34 -46.81
C ARG A 148 21.31 24.33 -47.75
N VAL A 149 21.73 23.18 -47.21
CA VAL A 149 22.31 22.11 -48.02
C VAL A 149 21.28 21.47 -48.95
N ALA A 150 21.73 20.97 -50.09
CA ALA A 150 20.94 20.14 -50.98
C ALA A 150 21.10 18.66 -50.64
N ASP A 151 20.00 17.91 -50.80
CA ASP A 151 19.87 16.48 -50.50
C ASP A 151 19.64 15.68 -51.79
N PRO A 152 20.71 15.34 -52.53
CA PRO A 152 20.60 14.55 -53.76
C PRO A 152 20.24 13.06 -53.51
N HIS A 153 20.22 12.61 -52.26
CA HIS A 153 19.96 11.21 -51.89
C HIS A 153 18.58 10.97 -51.24
N GLY A 154 17.84 12.03 -50.88
CA GLY A 154 16.52 11.93 -50.26
C GLY A 154 16.56 11.53 -48.78
N LEU A 155 17.63 11.84 -48.06
CA LEU A 155 17.83 11.46 -46.66
C LEU A 155 17.19 12.43 -45.65
N ILE A 156 16.97 13.71 -45.98
CA ILE A 156 16.38 14.71 -45.05
C ILE A 156 15.05 14.25 -44.45
N PRO A 157 14.09 13.65 -45.22
CA PRO A 157 12.86 13.10 -44.65
C PRO A 157 13.12 11.95 -43.66
N ARG A 158 14.12 11.10 -43.91
CA ARG A 158 14.49 9.99 -43.01
C ARG A 158 15.14 10.50 -41.73
N ILE A 159 16.10 11.41 -41.84
CA ILE A 159 16.73 12.13 -40.71
C ILE A 159 15.65 12.77 -39.84
N THR A 160 14.68 13.47 -40.43
CA THR A 160 13.58 14.13 -39.70
C THR A 160 12.68 13.11 -38.99
N ALA A 161 12.35 11.98 -39.63
CA ALA A 161 11.55 10.93 -39.02
C ALA A 161 12.29 10.22 -37.86
N VAL A 162 13.59 9.93 -38.03
CA VAL A 162 14.44 9.32 -36.99
C VAL A 162 14.64 10.28 -35.81
N LYS A 163 14.83 11.58 -36.05
CA LYS A 163 14.85 12.62 -35.00
C LYS A 163 13.56 12.64 -34.18
N ALA A 164 12.40 12.58 -34.83
CA ALA A 164 11.10 12.55 -34.15
C ALA A 164 10.89 11.28 -33.32
N ARG A 165 11.46 10.13 -33.71
CA ARG A 165 11.47 8.91 -32.89
C ARG A 165 12.41 9.04 -31.69
N ALA A 166 13.62 9.56 -31.90
CA ALA A 166 14.59 9.78 -30.82
C ALA A 166 14.05 10.76 -29.75
N ASP A 167 13.38 11.84 -30.17
CA ASP A 167 12.75 12.80 -29.25
C ASP A 167 11.63 12.19 -28.40
N ALA A 168 10.97 11.12 -28.89
CA ALA A 168 9.94 10.39 -28.16
C ALA A 168 10.51 9.30 -27.21
N ALA A 169 11.80 9.00 -27.28
CA ALA A 169 12.41 7.91 -26.51
C ALA A 169 12.46 8.19 -24.99
N SER A 170 12.24 7.15 -24.20
CA SER A 170 12.14 7.19 -22.74
C SER A 170 13.18 6.29 -22.07
N ASN A 171 13.48 6.53 -20.79
CA ASN A 171 14.34 5.62 -20.02
C ASN A 171 13.78 4.20 -19.90
N GLY A 172 12.46 4.00 -20.03
CA GLY A 172 11.81 2.68 -19.95
C GLY A 172 12.08 1.79 -21.17
N ASP A 173 12.52 2.37 -22.29
CA ASP A 173 12.64 1.70 -23.58
C ASP A 173 13.88 0.76 -23.65
N PHE A 174 14.73 0.79 -22.63
CA PHE A 174 16.03 0.11 -22.58
C PHE A 174 16.13 -1.04 -21.56
N PHE A 175 15.06 -1.27 -20.78
CA PHE A 175 14.97 -2.33 -19.78
C PHE A 175 14.13 -3.50 -20.31
N GLU A 176 14.31 -4.70 -19.75
CA GLU A 176 13.54 -5.91 -20.11
C GLU A 176 12.03 -5.83 -19.80
N GLY A 177 11.57 -4.72 -19.19
CA GLY A 177 10.15 -4.47 -18.93
C GLY A 177 9.55 -5.43 -17.91
N HIS A 178 10.33 -5.76 -16.86
CA HIS A 178 9.93 -6.63 -15.75
C HIS A 178 8.61 -6.17 -15.12
N LYS A 179 7.76 -7.12 -14.70
CA LYS A 179 6.48 -6.82 -14.04
C LYS A 179 6.10 -7.91 -13.04
N ILE A 180 5.37 -7.51 -12.00
CA ILE A 180 4.51 -8.40 -11.22
C ILE A 180 3.09 -7.81 -11.19
N SER A 181 2.08 -8.65 -11.30
CA SER A 181 0.67 -8.28 -11.16
C SER A 181 -0.17 -9.43 -10.59
N VAL A 182 -1.40 -9.11 -10.22
CA VAL A 182 -2.40 -10.05 -9.69
C VAL A 182 -3.73 -9.87 -10.43
N SER A 183 -4.45 -10.97 -10.66
CA SER A 183 -5.71 -10.96 -11.42
C SER A 183 -6.84 -10.17 -10.75
N GLU A 184 -6.81 -10.07 -9.41
CA GLU A 184 -7.73 -9.30 -8.59
C GLU A 184 -6.99 -8.88 -7.30
N PRO A 185 -6.65 -7.59 -7.10
CA PRO A 185 -5.99 -7.11 -5.88
C PRO A 185 -6.87 -7.14 -4.62
N VAL A 186 -8.20 -7.11 -4.78
CA VAL A 186 -9.17 -7.11 -3.67
C VAL A 186 -10.19 -8.25 -3.80
N PRO A 187 -9.75 -9.53 -3.73
CA PRO A 187 -10.65 -10.66 -3.87
C PRO A 187 -11.67 -10.68 -2.72
N ALA A 188 -12.89 -11.14 -3.02
CA ALA A 188 -13.86 -11.48 -1.99
C ALA A 188 -13.34 -12.63 -1.12
N SER A 189 -13.99 -12.88 0.01
CA SER A 189 -13.68 -14.01 0.88
C SER A 189 -14.92 -14.62 1.50
N ALA A 190 -14.79 -15.89 1.90
CA ALA A 190 -15.84 -16.65 2.58
C ALA A 190 -15.26 -17.40 3.78
N LEU A 191 -16.07 -17.54 4.83
CA LEU A 191 -15.76 -18.38 5.98
C LEU A 191 -16.06 -19.85 5.66
N ASP A 192 -15.05 -20.70 5.76
CA ASP A 192 -15.19 -22.14 5.54
C ASP A 192 -15.79 -22.88 6.77
N PRO A 193 -16.16 -24.17 6.64
CA PRO A 193 -16.64 -24.97 7.76
C PRO A 193 -15.59 -25.23 8.85
N GLU A 194 -14.30 -25.10 8.55
CA GLU A 194 -13.18 -25.32 9.48
C GLU A 194 -12.89 -24.10 10.36
N GLY A 195 -13.47 -22.94 10.05
CA GLY A 195 -13.29 -21.69 10.81
C GLY A 195 -12.24 -20.74 10.23
N PHE A 196 -11.85 -20.92 8.96
CA PHE A 196 -10.95 -20.01 8.27
C PHE A 196 -11.70 -19.16 7.24
N TRP A 197 -11.36 -17.88 7.20
CA TRP A 197 -11.66 -17.05 6.05
C TRP A 197 -10.68 -17.36 4.93
N LEU A 198 -11.21 -17.76 3.77
CA LEU A 198 -10.48 -18.00 2.54
C LEU A 198 -10.85 -16.92 1.51
N SER A 199 -9.87 -16.25 0.91
CA SER A 199 -10.15 -15.43 -0.28
C SER A 199 -10.53 -16.29 -1.47
N ASP A 200 -11.18 -15.71 -2.47
CA ASP A 200 -11.23 -16.26 -3.82
C ASP A 200 -9.80 -16.42 -4.40
N PRO A 201 -9.60 -17.31 -5.40
CA PRO A 201 -8.31 -17.49 -6.05
C PRO A 201 -7.86 -16.23 -6.78
N VAL A 202 -6.60 -15.86 -6.57
CA VAL A 202 -5.92 -14.81 -7.32
C VAL A 202 -4.80 -15.47 -8.13
N THR A 203 -4.76 -15.23 -9.44
CA THR A 203 -3.62 -15.64 -10.26
C THR A 203 -2.54 -14.56 -10.15
N VAL A 204 -1.31 -14.96 -9.81
CA VAL A 204 -0.13 -14.10 -9.85
C VAL A 204 0.51 -14.21 -11.23
N SER A 205 0.95 -13.09 -11.79
CA SER A 205 1.61 -13.04 -13.11
C SER A 205 2.91 -12.25 -13.03
N VAL A 206 3.99 -12.80 -13.56
CA VAL A 206 5.35 -12.27 -13.45
C VAL A 206 6.03 -12.28 -14.81
N GLN A 207 6.43 -11.11 -15.30
CA GLN A 207 7.21 -10.97 -16.52
C GLN A 207 8.67 -10.74 -16.14
N THR A 208 9.56 -11.66 -16.53
CA THR A 208 10.95 -11.73 -16.03
C THR A 208 12.01 -11.22 -17.00
N GLY A 209 11.71 -11.10 -18.30
CA GLY A 209 12.76 -11.02 -19.31
C GLY A 209 13.71 -12.21 -19.20
N ASN A 210 15.02 -11.96 -19.17
CA ASN A 210 16.05 -12.97 -18.93
C ASN A 210 16.42 -13.09 -17.44
N ALA A 211 15.95 -12.17 -16.58
CA ALA A 211 16.27 -12.14 -15.16
C ALA A 211 15.72 -13.36 -14.40
N GLN A 212 16.45 -13.78 -13.36
CA GLN A 212 15.92 -14.68 -12.35
C GLN A 212 15.02 -13.89 -11.38
N VAL A 213 13.87 -14.44 -10.97
CA VAL A 213 12.96 -13.76 -10.03
C VAL A 213 12.75 -14.59 -8.78
N THR A 214 12.66 -13.92 -7.62
CA THR A 214 12.07 -14.49 -6.42
C THR A 214 10.92 -13.61 -5.95
N VAL A 215 9.72 -14.17 -5.80
CA VAL A 215 8.55 -13.48 -5.26
C VAL A 215 8.25 -14.02 -3.86
N LYS A 216 8.17 -13.14 -2.85
CA LYS A 216 7.94 -13.52 -1.44
C LYS A 216 6.84 -12.69 -0.78
N PRO A 217 6.05 -13.28 0.14
CA PRO A 217 5.00 -12.58 0.87
C PRO A 217 5.55 -11.77 2.06
N THR A 218 5.23 -10.47 2.10
CA THR A 218 5.40 -9.59 3.26
C THR A 218 4.02 -9.22 3.83
N TRP A 219 3.84 -9.38 5.14
CA TRP A 219 2.54 -9.26 5.80
C TRP A 219 2.32 -7.89 6.44
N ASN A 220 1.10 -7.35 6.31
CA ASN A 220 0.73 -6.17 7.09
C ASN A 220 0.46 -6.52 8.57
N GLU A 221 0.36 -5.52 9.44
CA GLU A 221 0.22 -5.72 10.89
C GLU A 221 -1.02 -6.58 11.25
N ALA A 222 -2.17 -6.31 10.62
CA ALA A 222 -3.40 -7.05 10.85
C ALA A 222 -3.30 -8.52 10.40
N ALA A 223 -2.67 -8.77 9.25
CA ALA A 223 -2.41 -10.13 8.75
C ALA A 223 -1.47 -10.90 9.68
N THR A 224 -0.41 -10.23 10.14
CA THR A 224 0.58 -10.78 11.07
C THR A 224 -0.06 -11.15 12.40
N ALA A 225 -0.87 -10.26 12.98
CA ALA A 225 -1.59 -10.49 14.24
C ALA A 225 -2.66 -11.60 14.11
N ALA A 226 -3.33 -11.70 12.96
CA ALA A 226 -4.31 -12.73 12.68
C ALA A 226 -3.70 -14.11 12.31
N GLY A 227 -2.38 -14.17 12.09
CA GLY A 227 -1.70 -15.38 11.62
C GLY A 227 -2.13 -15.79 10.20
N THR A 228 -2.42 -14.81 9.33
CA THR A 228 -2.78 -15.05 7.93
C THR A 228 -1.62 -15.73 7.19
N THR A 229 -1.95 -16.70 6.34
CA THR A 229 -1.00 -17.34 5.43
C THR A 229 -1.43 -17.17 3.98
N LEU A 230 -0.44 -17.20 3.08
CA LEU A 230 -0.65 -17.34 1.64
C LEU A 230 -0.61 -18.83 1.33
N VAL A 231 -1.64 -19.34 0.66
CA VAL A 231 -1.75 -20.77 0.32
C VAL A 231 -2.00 -20.96 -1.17
N ASP A 232 -1.53 -22.10 -1.69
CA ASP A 232 -1.90 -22.57 -3.02
C ASP A 232 -3.43 -22.82 -3.09
N ALA A 233 -4.08 -22.32 -4.13
CA ALA A 233 -5.53 -22.24 -4.21
C ALA A 233 -6.23 -23.60 -4.43
N ALA A 234 -5.49 -24.65 -4.79
CA ALA A 234 -6.00 -25.98 -5.11
C ALA A 234 -5.69 -27.02 -4.02
N THR A 235 -4.55 -26.91 -3.36
CA THR A 235 -4.05 -27.84 -2.33
C THR A 235 -4.17 -27.30 -0.90
N GLY A 236 -4.28 -25.98 -0.73
CA GLY A 236 -4.27 -25.32 0.59
C GLY A 236 -2.91 -25.33 1.29
N ALA A 237 -1.83 -25.77 0.61
CA ALA A 237 -0.48 -25.79 1.17
C ALA A 237 0.08 -24.35 1.30
N PRO A 238 0.82 -24.03 2.38
CA PRO A 238 1.40 -22.70 2.58
C PRO A 238 2.53 -22.40 1.57
N LEU A 239 2.62 -21.15 1.14
CA LEU A 239 3.60 -20.67 0.16
C LEU A 239 4.58 -19.67 0.79
N GLU A 240 5.85 -20.05 0.90
CA GLU A 240 6.96 -19.16 1.29
C GLU A 240 7.54 -18.37 0.10
N ALA A 241 7.26 -18.82 -1.12
CA ALA A 241 7.59 -18.15 -2.38
C ALA A 241 6.48 -18.43 -3.41
N VAL A 242 6.35 -17.55 -4.40
CA VAL A 242 5.31 -17.62 -5.45
C VAL A 242 5.96 -17.72 -6.83
N ALA A 243 5.38 -18.54 -7.71
CA ALA A 243 5.80 -18.70 -9.10
C ALA A 243 4.86 -17.95 -10.06
N ASP A 244 5.30 -17.72 -11.30
CA ASP A 244 4.42 -17.22 -12.36
C ASP A 244 3.26 -18.19 -12.63
N GLY A 245 2.08 -17.65 -12.94
CA GLY A 245 0.84 -18.40 -13.16
C GLY A 245 0.25 -19.08 -11.91
N ALA A 246 0.87 -18.96 -10.74
CA ALA A 246 0.38 -19.58 -9.51
C ALA A 246 -0.98 -18.99 -9.10
N GLN A 247 -1.94 -19.87 -8.76
CA GLN A 247 -3.20 -19.46 -8.14
C GLN A 247 -3.06 -19.54 -6.62
N VAL A 248 -3.27 -18.41 -5.95
CA VAL A 248 -3.06 -18.27 -4.50
C VAL A 248 -4.34 -17.79 -3.80
N ARG A 249 -4.46 -18.07 -2.51
CA ARG A 249 -5.50 -17.53 -1.62
C ARG A 249 -4.89 -17.01 -0.32
N LEU A 250 -5.54 -16.03 0.29
CA LEU A 250 -5.30 -15.66 1.69
C LEU A 250 -6.13 -16.58 2.60
N LYS A 251 -5.49 -17.24 3.58
CA LYS A 251 -6.16 -18.05 4.62
C LYS A 251 -5.92 -17.42 6.00
N THR A 252 -7.00 -17.07 6.71
CA THR A 252 -6.95 -16.43 8.04
C THR A 252 -7.90 -17.13 9.01
N SER A 253 -7.47 -17.41 10.24
CA SER A 253 -8.36 -18.00 11.27
C SER A 253 -9.37 -16.97 11.79
N ALA A 254 -10.65 -17.32 11.81
CA ALA A 254 -11.71 -16.45 12.34
C ALA A 254 -11.61 -16.25 13.86
N ASP A 255 -11.09 -17.23 14.60
CA ASP A 255 -10.83 -17.11 16.04
C ASP A 255 -9.72 -16.07 16.31
N LYS A 256 -8.70 -15.99 15.45
CA LYS A 256 -7.64 -14.98 15.53
C LYS A 256 -8.12 -13.57 15.18
N LEU A 257 -9.18 -13.46 14.38
CA LEU A 257 -9.91 -12.20 14.15
C LEU A 257 -10.92 -11.89 15.27
N ALA A 258 -11.10 -12.79 16.25
CA ALA A 258 -12.15 -12.72 17.28
C ALA A 258 -13.55 -12.44 16.71
N GLY A 259 -13.85 -13.00 15.53
CA GLY A 259 -15.10 -12.77 14.79
C GLY A 259 -15.40 -11.31 14.41
N LYS A 260 -14.41 -10.41 14.42
CA LYS A 260 -14.58 -8.99 14.06
C LYS A 260 -14.47 -8.78 12.54
N ALA A 261 -15.16 -7.75 12.04
CA ALA A 261 -14.90 -7.24 10.69
C ALA A 261 -13.51 -6.64 10.58
N GLY A 262 -12.88 -6.73 9.40
CA GLY A 262 -11.57 -6.14 9.16
C GLY A 262 -11.05 -6.36 7.74
N ARG A 263 -9.78 -6.01 7.52
CA ARG A 263 -9.01 -6.37 6.33
C ARG A 263 -7.65 -6.92 6.74
N VAL A 264 -7.16 -7.88 5.98
CA VAL A 264 -5.76 -8.32 6.00
C VAL A 264 -5.18 -8.20 4.59
N GLY A 265 -3.86 -8.16 4.47
CA GLY A 265 -3.22 -8.11 3.17
C GLY A 265 -1.76 -8.55 3.21
N VAL A 266 -1.29 -8.94 2.03
CA VAL A 266 0.08 -9.33 1.73
C VAL A 266 0.60 -8.48 0.58
N THR A 267 1.81 -8.00 0.70
CA THR A 267 2.60 -7.46 -0.40
C THR A 267 3.42 -8.60 -0.97
N LEU A 268 3.34 -8.84 -2.28
CA LEU A 268 4.19 -9.79 -2.98
C LEU A 268 5.43 -9.04 -3.48
N ASP A 269 6.54 -9.18 -2.76
CA ASP A 269 7.83 -8.59 -3.09
C ASP A 269 8.53 -9.42 -4.17
N ALA A 270 8.58 -8.91 -5.40
CA ALA A 270 9.30 -9.49 -6.52
C ALA A 270 10.69 -8.86 -6.64
N ARG A 271 11.73 -9.69 -6.44
CA ARG A 271 13.13 -9.31 -6.64
C ARG A 271 13.65 -10.01 -7.89
N PHE A 272 13.96 -9.21 -8.90
CA PHE A 272 14.56 -9.63 -10.16
C PHE A 272 16.08 -9.49 -10.05
N TYR A 273 16.79 -10.47 -10.59
CA TYR A 273 18.25 -10.60 -10.50
C TYR A 273 18.84 -10.90 -11.87
N GLY A 274 19.88 -10.18 -12.25
CA GLY A 274 20.63 -10.47 -13.47
C GLY A 274 19.90 -10.13 -14.79
N GLY A 275 18.93 -9.21 -14.78
CA GLY A 275 18.31 -8.72 -16.01
C GLY A 275 19.29 -7.85 -16.81
N THR A 276 19.19 -7.84 -18.14
CA THR A 276 20.06 -7.01 -18.97
C THR A 276 19.37 -5.75 -19.48
N ALA A 277 20.12 -4.66 -19.57
CA ALA A 277 19.67 -3.41 -20.16
C ALA A 277 20.75 -2.89 -21.12
N LYS A 278 20.40 -2.70 -22.40
CA LYS A 278 21.26 -2.04 -23.39
C LYS A 278 21.07 -0.55 -23.25
N ILE A 279 21.94 0.13 -22.51
CA ILE A 279 21.82 1.58 -22.30
C ILE A 279 22.96 2.36 -22.97
N GLY A 280 22.64 3.55 -23.45
CA GLY A 280 23.62 4.46 -24.02
C GLY A 280 24.58 5.00 -22.97
N TYR A 281 25.88 5.02 -23.30
CA TYR A 281 26.96 5.54 -22.47
C TYR A 281 27.85 6.51 -23.25
N LEU A 282 28.29 7.57 -22.57
CA LEU A 282 29.11 8.63 -23.13
C LEU A 282 30.60 8.36 -22.84
N TYR A 283 31.44 8.49 -23.87
CA TYR A 283 32.89 8.38 -23.82
C TYR A 283 33.51 9.64 -24.46
N GLY A 284 34.67 10.10 -23.97
CA GLY A 284 35.30 11.32 -24.51
C GLY A 284 34.50 12.60 -24.21
N GLY A 285 34.79 13.68 -24.94
CA GLY A 285 34.26 15.02 -24.64
C GLY A 285 35.14 15.79 -23.67
N ASP A 286 36.45 15.70 -23.85
CA ASP A 286 37.44 16.56 -23.19
C ASP A 286 37.97 17.62 -24.17
N GLU A 287 39.07 18.30 -23.83
CA GLU A 287 39.64 19.32 -24.72
C GLU A 287 40.22 18.75 -26.02
N GLN A 288 40.53 17.45 -26.07
CA GLN A 288 41.30 16.78 -27.13
C GLN A 288 40.44 15.95 -28.08
N VAL A 289 39.42 15.24 -27.57
CA VAL A 289 38.55 14.36 -28.38
C VAL A 289 37.06 14.60 -28.10
N GLN A 290 36.25 14.50 -29.16
CA GLN A 290 34.80 14.67 -29.11
C GLN A 290 34.13 13.68 -28.16
N GLN A 291 32.95 14.04 -27.67
CA GLN A 291 32.07 13.09 -27.01
C GLN A 291 31.42 12.14 -28.02
N ILE A 292 31.47 10.84 -27.74
CA ILE A 292 30.79 9.79 -28.49
C ILE A 292 29.81 9.04 -27.59
N VAL A 293 28.71 8.55 -28.15
CA VAL A 293 27.77 7.64 -27.51
C VAL A 293 27.92 6.24 -28.10
N GLY A 294 28.21 5.29 -27.21
CA GLY A 294 28.08 3.86 -27.47
C GLY A 294 26.85 3.30 -26.75
N TYR A 295 26.57 2.03 -26.99
CA TYR A 295 25.66 1.24 -26.14
C TYR A 295 26.47 0.11 -25.51
N ASP A 296 26.19 -0.19 -24.24
CA ASP A 296 26.75 -1.36 -23.59
C ASP A 296 25.64 -2.09 -22.82
N GLU A 297 25.69 -3.41 -22.86
CA GLU A 297 24.78 -4.26 -22.08
C GLU A 297 25.28 -4.29 -20.63
N ILE A 298 24.41 -3.85 -19.71
CA ILE A 298 24.69 -3.90 -18.27
C ILE A 298 23.68 -4.75 -17.54
N THR A 299 24.11 -5.31 -16.42
CA THR A 299 23.34 -6.20 -15.57
C THR A 299 22.72 -5.41 -14.43
N TYR A 300 21.43 -5.61 -14.17
CA TYR A 300 20.70 -4.93 -13.11
C TYR A 300 19.78 -5.87 -12.34
N ASN A 301 19.50 -5.47 -11.10
CA ASN A 301 18.49 -6.05 -10.23
C ASN A 301 17.37 -5.02 -10.01
N GLU A 302 16.14 -5.48 -9.91
CA GLU A 302 14.96 -4.63 -9.75
C GLU A 302 14.05 -5.18 -8.65
N HIS A 303 13.49 -4.29 -7.82
CA HIS A 303 12.49 -4.65 -6.82
C HIS A 303 11.15 -4.01 -7.21
N LEU A 304 10.18 -4.87 -7.53
CA LEU A 304 8.78 -4.52 -7.77
C LEU A 304 7.88 -5.18 -6.72
N SER A 305 6.67 -4.66 -6.53
CA SER A 305 5.69 -5.28 -5.66
C SER A 305 4.25 -5.12 -6.14
N THR A 306 3.37 -5.97 -5.64
CA THR A 306 1.91 -5.86 -5.82
C THR A 306 1.19 -6.39 -4.59
N ASP A 307 0.03 -5.82 -4.25
CA ASP A 307 -0.72 -6.18 -3.05
C ASP A 307 -1.90 -7.09 -3.36
N ILE A 308 -2.14 -8.09 -2.49
CA ILE A 308 -3.43 -8.78 -2.37
C ILE A 308 -3.99 -8.49 -0.99
N SER A 309 -5.23 -8.00 -0.91
CA SER A 309 -5.89 -7.77 0.38
C SER A 309 -7.36 -8.12 0.32
N THR A 310 -7.91 -8.71 1.37
CA THR A 310 -9.34 -9.07 1.41
C THR A 310 -10.01 -8.51 2.66
N ALA A 311 -11.34 -8.40 2.60
CA ALA A 311 -12.18 -7.93 3.69
C ALA A 311 -12.97 -9.10 4.28
N TYR A 312 -13.11 -9.08 5.62
CA TYR A 312 -13.85 -10.06 6.39
C TYR A 312 -15.05 -9.39 7.07
N THR A 313 -16.21 -10.03 7.05
CA THR A 313 -17.38 -9.60 7.84
C THR A 313 -17.27 -10.12 9.27
N PRO A 314 -18.06 -9.62 10.23
CA PRO A 314 -18.15 -10.26 11.53
C PRO A 314 -18.63 -11.72 11.37
N VAL A 315 -18.18 -12.59 12.27
CA VAL A 315 -18.74 -13.94 12.37
C VAL A 315 -19.73 -13.97 13.52
N LEU A 316 -20.95 -14.39 13.21
CA LEU A 316 -22.08 -14.36 14.12
C LEU A 316 -22.46 -15.77 14.57
N GLY A 317 -22.97 -15.86 15.79
CA GLY A 317 -23.62 -17.03 16.36
C GLY A 317 -24.95 -16.66 17.01
N SER A 318 -25.49 -17.56 17.82
CA SER A 318 -26.71 -17.33 18.58
C SER A 318 -26.70 -18.07 19.91
N LEU A 319 -27.29 -17.47 20.94
CA LEU A 319 -27.50 -18.13 22.23
C LEU A 319 -29.00 -18.24 22.54
N SER A 320 -29.41 -19.37 23.08
CA SER A 320 -30.74 -19.62 23.63
C SER A 320 -30.63 -20.06 25.08
N GLY A 321 -31.75 -20.09 25.79
CA GLY A 321 -31.85 -20.66 27.13
C GLY A 321 -33.27 -20.65 27.65
N THR A 322 -33.47 -21.24 28.82
CA THR A 322 -34.77 -21.22 29.50
C THR A 322 -34.63 -20.76 30.95
N LYS A 323 -35.59 -19.96 31.41
CA LYS A 323 -35.64 -19.36 32.73
C LYS A 323 -36.67 -20.05 33.61
N GLU A 324 -36.23 -20.48 34.80
CA GLU A 324 -37.08 -21.09 35.82
C GLU A 324 -36.99 -20.38 37.18
N GLY A 325 -37.99 -20.62 38.02
CA GLY A 325 -37.96 -20.44 39.48
C GLY A 325 -37.46 -21.70 40.17
N SER A 326 -37.03 -21.61 41.44
CA SER A 326 -36.40 -22.74 42.14
C SER A 326 -37.29 -23.94 42.49
N ALA A 327 -38.57 -23.96 42.05
CA ALA A 327 -39.43 -25.15 42.04
C ALA A 327 -39.85 -25.58 40.62
N GLY A 328 -39.16 -25.12 39.58
CA GLY A 328 -39.37 -25.50 38.18
C GLY A 328 -40.39 -24.65 37.41
N GLU A 329 -40.85 -23.53 37.98
CA GLU A 329 -41.82 -22.66 37.30
C GLU A 329 -41.15 -21.88 36.16
N ARG A 330 -41.66 -22.01 34.93
CA ARG A 330 -41.20 -21.17 33.80
C ARG A 330 -41.47 -19.69 34.09
N LEU A 331 -40.44 -18.84 33.98
CA LEU A 331 -40.55 -17.40 34.29
C LEU A 331 -40.58 -16.58 33.00
N ALA A 332 -41.75 -16.02 32.68
CA ALA A 332 -41.96 -15.07 31.59
C ALA A 332 -41.65 -13.62 32.01
N GLY A 333 -41.17 -12.79 31.08
CA GLY A 333 -40.91 -11.37 31.33
C GLY A 333 -39.67 -11.08 32.19
N VAL A 334 -38.76 -12.04 32.36
CA VAL A 334 -37.40 -11.78 32.85
C VAL A 334 -36.61 -11.11 31.72
N GLU A 335 -35.95 -9.98 31.99
CA GLU A 335 -35.13 -9.28 31.01
C GLU A 335 -33.63 -9.52 31.28
N PHE A 336 -32.92 -9.94 30.23
CA PHE A 336 -31.47 -10.07 30.20
C PHE A 336 -30.86 -9.04 29.26
N THR A 337 -29.94 -8.22 29.76
CA THR A 337 -29.10 -7.35 28.93
C THR A 337 -27.75 -8.04 28.69
N VAL A 338 -27.44 -8.34 27.42
CA VAL A 338 -26.19 -8.96 26.99
C VAL A 338 -25.11 -7.88 26.87
N LYS A 339 -23.95 -8.08 27.51
CA LYS A 339 -22.84 -7.12 27.53
C LYS A 339 -21.49 -7.76 27.20
N ASP A 340 -20.58 -6.98 26.63
CA ASP A 340 -19.17 -7.36 26.51
C ASP A 340 -18.42 -7.21 27.85
N ALA A 341 -17.15 -7.64 27.89
CA ALA A 341 -16.28 -7.50 29.07
C ALA A 341 -15.94 -6.04 29.45
N GLY A 342 -16.21 -5.06 28.57
CA GLY A 342 -16.11 -3.63 28.87
C GLY A 342 -17.41 -3.04 29.45
N GLY A 343 -18.49 -3.83 29.52
CA GLY A 343 -19.82 -3.38 29.95
C GLY A 343 -20.67 -2.76 28.84
N THR A 344 -20.22 -2.77 27.58
CA THR A 344 -21.01 -2.30 26.43
C THR A 344 -22.18 -3.23 26.20
N ALA A 345 -23.41 -2.72 26.17
CA ALA A 345 -24.58 -3.53 25.89
C ALA A 345 -24.72 -3.80 24.38
N LEU A 346 -24.86 -5.07 24.01
CA LEU A 346 -25.20 -5.51 22.66
C LEU A 346 -26.70 -5.39 22.40
N THR A 347 -27.50 -5.96 23.31
CA THR A 347 -28.97 -6.00 23.20
C THR A 347 -29.61 -6.37 24.54
N THR A 348 -30.94 -6.24 24.65
CA THR A 348 -31.75 -6.74 25.76
C THR A 348 -32.84 -7.66 25.23
N VAL A 349 -33.00 -8.82 25.84
CA VAL A 349 -34.02 -9.83 25.49
C VAL A 349 -34.93 -10.08 26.70
N ALA A 350 -36.21 -10.37 26.46
CA ALA A 350 -37.16 -10.78 27.49
C ALA A 350 -37.58 -12.25 27.30
N THR A 351 -37.82 -12.98 28.38
CA THR A 351 -38.30 -14.36 28.32
C THR A 351 -39.76 -14.45 27.88
N ALA A 352 -40.06 -15.40 27.00
CA ALA A 352 -41.39 -15.68 26.50
C ALA A 352 -42.30 -16.34 27.54
N SER A 353 -43.58 -16.58 27.20
CA SER A 353 -44.58 -17.16 28.10
C SER A 353 -44.27 -18.57 28.60
N ASP A 354 -43.36 -19.28 27.94
CA ASP A 354 -42.84 -20.61 28.32
C ASP A 354 -41.47 -20.55 29.04
N GLY A 355 -41.00 -19.34 29.37
CA GLY A 355 -39.72 -19.07 30.00
C GLY A 355 -38.50 -19.08 29.06
N THR A 356 -38.68 -19.37 27.76
CA THR A 356 -37.56 -19.42 26.81
C THR A 356 -37.09 -18.03 26.38
N PHE A 357 -35.84 -17.93 25.93
CA PHE A 357 -35.32 -16.74 25.24
C PHE A 357 -34.26 -17.14 24.19
N THR A 358 -34.10 -16.28 23.18
CA THR A 358 -33.10 -16.44 22.12
C THR A 358 -32.53 -15.08 21.76
N VAL A 359 -31.20 -15.00 21.63
CA VAL A 359 -30.48 -13.84 21.08
C VAL A 359 -29.78 -14.29 19.79
N PRO A 360 -30.28 -13.90 18.61
CA PRO A 360 -29.61 -14.15 17.33
C PRO A 360 -28.46 -13.15 17.11
N ASP A 361 -27.69 -13.40 16.05
CA ASP A 361 -26.73 -12.44 15.47
C ASP A 361 -25.67 -11.88 16.45
N VAL A 362 -25.28 -12.70 17.44
CA VAL A 362 -24.28 -12.33 18.45
C VAL A 362 -22.88 -12.58 17.88
N PRO A 363 -22.00 -11.56 17.77
CA PRO A 363 -20.62 -11.76 17.30
C PRO A 363 -19.82 -12.70 18.21
N TRP A 364 -18.79 -13.36 17.66
CA TRP A 364 -17.89 -14.18 18.48
C TRP A 364 -17.19 -13.34 19.56
N GLY A 365 -16.86 -14.01 20.67
CA GLY A 365 -16.32 -13.41 21.89
C GLY A 365 -17.04 -13.87 23.15
N THR A 366 -16.56 -13.38 24.30
CA THR A 366 -17.14 -13.64 25.62
C THR A 366 -18.14 -12.53 25.98
N TRP A 367 -19.35 -12.94 26.34
CA TRP A 367 -20.50 -12.09 26.65
C TRP A 367 -21.05 -12.44 28.03
N PHE A 368 -21.69 -11.45 28.65
CA PHE A 368 -22.26 -11.54 30.00
C PHE A 368 -23.75 -11.19 29.97
N LEU A 369 -24.61 -12.15 30.30
CA LEU A 369 -26.05 -11.95 30.44
C LEU A 369 -26.33 -11.42 31.85
N HIS A 370 -26.56 -10.11 31.96
CA HIS A 370 -27.03 -9.51 33.20
C HIS A 370 -28.55 -9.57 33.25
N GLU A 371 -29.12 -10.25 34.25
CA GLU A 371 -30.55 -10.09 34.55
C GLU A 371 -30.81 -8.67 35.06
N THR A 372 -31.59 -7.90 34.31
CA THR A 372 -31.90 -6.50 34.60
C THR A 372 -33.31 -6.31 35.17
N LYS A 373 -34.16 -7.34 35.09
CA LYS A 373 -35.53 -7.36 35.62
C LYS A 373 -35.99 -8.80 35.85
N THR A 374 -36.56 -9.08 37.02
CA THR A 374 -37.25 -10.35 37.35
C THR A 374 -38.72 -10.08 37.71
N PRO A 375 -39.65 -11.02 37.48
CA PRO A 375 -41.00 -10.97 38.02
C PRO A 375 -41.07 -10.86 39.55
N GLU A 376 -42.17 -10.30 40.04
CA GLU A 376 -42.46 -10.19 41.47
C GLU A 376 -42.48 -11.58 42.14
N GLY A 377 -41.97 -11.65 43.38
CA GLY A 377 -41.86 -12.90 44.13
C GLY A 377 -40.58 -13.70 43.87
N TYR A 378 -39.67 -13.22 43.00
CA TYR A 378 -38.35 -13.82 42.75
C TYR A 378 -37.21 -12.84 43.05
N LEU A 379 -36.04 -13.40 43.35
CA LEU A 379 -34.77 -12.67 43.46
C LEU A 379 -34.02 -12.75 42.13
N PRO A 380 -33.49 -11.64 41.59
CA PRO A 380 -32.68 -11.69 40.38
C PRO A 380 -31.30 -12.28 40.67
N LEU A 381 -30.63 -12.76 39.62
CA LEU A 381 -29.26 -13.27 39.69
C LEU A 381 -28.29 -12.23 40.31
N SER A 382 -27.45 -12.69 41.24
CA SER A 382 -26.41 -11.88 41.88
C SER A 382 -25.13 -11.74 41.06
N GLN A 383 -24.96 -12.53 40.00
CA GLN A 383 -23.84 -12.53 39.06
C GLN A 383 -24.39 -12.77 37.63
N PRO A 384 -23.77 -12.20 36.57
CA PRO A 384 -24.18 -12.48 35.21
C PRO A 384 -23.86 -13.92 34.79
N VAL A 385 -24.58 -14.45 33.80
CA VAL A 385 -24.20 -15.70 33.13
C VAL A 385 -23.18 -15.39 32.05
N GLU A 386 -21.97 -15.92 32.19
CA GLU A 386 -20.90 -15.84 31.18
C GLU A 386 -21.15 -16.85 30.06
N VAL A 387 -20.90 -16.45 28.82
CA VAL A 387 -21.02 -17.30 27.63
C VAL A 387 -19.99 -16.88 26.58
N THR A 388 -19.26 -17.84 25.99
CA THR A 388 -18.30 -17.58 24.91
C THR A 388 -18.77 -18.22 23.62
N ILE A 389 -18.93 -17.40 22.57
CA ILE A 389 -19.28 -17.84 21.21
C ILE A 389 -18.00 -17.82 20.38
N ASP A 390 -17.69 -18.94 19.72
CA ASP A 390 -16.45 -19.15 18.95
C ASP A 390 -16.70 -20.10 17.75
N GLY A 391 -15.62 -20.55 17.08
CA GLY A 391 -15.69 -21.47 15.94
C GLY A 391 -16.40 -22.80 16.21
N ALA A 392 -16.29 -23.35 17.42
CA ALA A 392 -16.94 -24.58 17.85
C ALA A 392 -18.35 -24.32 18.41
N HIS A 393 -18.55 -23.20 19.10
CA HIS A 393 -19.75 -22.85 19.86
C HIS A 393 -20.62 -21.80 19.13
N ARG A 394 -20.78 -21.92 17.81
CA ARG A 394 -21.58 -20.98 16.98
C ARG A 394 -23.08 -20.93 17.37
N ARG A 395 -23.60 -21.98 18.02
CA ARG A 395 -24.95 -22.01 18.61
C ARG A 395 -24.86 -22.61 20.00
N ILE A 396 -25.34 -21.88 21.01
CA ILE A 396 -25.25 -22.26 22.42
C ILE A 396 -26.66 -22.33 22.99
N ASP A 397 -27.04 -23.47 23.55
CA ASP A 397 -28.22 -23.57 24.40
C ASP A 397 -27.74 -23.59 25.86
N LEU A 398 -28.09 -22.54 26.61
CA LEU A 398 -27.66 -22.36 27.98
C LEU A 398 -28.41 -23.32 28.91
N PRO A 399 -27.76 -23.87 29.95
CA PRO A 399 -28.45 -24.63 30.99
C PRO A 399 -29.53 -23.76 31.66
N THR A 400 -30.60 -24.40 32.15
CA THR A 400 -31.70 -23.70 32.84
C THR A 400 -31.20 -22.69 33.86
N ILE A 401 -31.59 -21.44 33.69
CA ILE A 401 -31.21 -20.34 34.56
C ILE A 401 -32.29 -20.17 35.64
N THR A 402 -31.95 -20.43 36.90
CA THR A 402 -32.92 -20.52 38.01
C THR A 402 -32.86 -19.31 38.94
N ASN A 403 -34.02 -18.75 39.32
CA ASN A 403 -34.13 -17.72 40.36
C ASN A 403 -34.79 -18.28 41.62
N ASP A 404 -34.27 -17.90 42.78
CA ASP A 404 -34.91 -18.20 44.06
C ASP A 404 -36.12 -17.32 44.31
N LYS A 405 -37.10 -17.86 45.05
CA LYS A 405 -38.25 -17.07 45.50
C LYS A 405 -37.83 -16.08 46.58
N ALA A 406 -38.34 -14.86 46.46
CA ALA A 406 -38.14 -13.83 47.46
C ALA A 406 -38.78 -14.27 48.80
N PRO A 407 -38.10 -14.01 49.95
CA PRO A 407 -38.61 -14.44 51.25
C PRO A 407 -39.92 -13.72 51.59
N VAL A 408 -40.99 -14.49 51.83
CA VAL A 408 -42.30 -13.95 52.19
C VAL A 408 -42.20 -13.24 53.55
N ALA A 409 -42.37 -11.91 53.52
CA ALA A 409 -42.39 -11.09 54.73
C ALA A 409 -43.60 -11.46 55.62
N LYS A 410 -43.37 -12.19 56.71
CA LYS A 410 -44.38 -12.38 57.76
C LYS A 410 -44.69 -11.01 58.38
N GLY A 411 -45.89 -10.50 58.11
CA GLY A 411 -46.28 -9.13 58.43
C GLY A 411 -46.25 -8.81 59.93
N LEU A 412 -45.94 -7.55 60.25
CA LEU A 412 -46.15 -7.02 61.59
C LEU A 412 -47.65 -6.95 61.88
N SER A 413 -48.11 -7.71 62.86
CA SER A 413 -49.48 -7.60 63.37
C SER A 413 -49.62 -6.34 64.22
N THR A 414 -50.52 -5.43 63.82
CA THR A 414 -50.79 -4.19 64.55
C THR A 414 -51.67 -4.45 65.78
N ILE A 415 -51.05 -4.41 66.97
CA ILE A 415 -51.78 -4.53 68.24
C ILE A 415 -52.61 -3.26 68.45
N ASN A 416 -53.93 -3.37 68.30
CA ASN A 416 -54.88 -2.27 68.46
C ASN A 416 -55.58 -2.32 69.83
N THR A 417 -54.99 -1.69 70.86
CA THR A 417 -55.57 -1.56 72.21
C THR A 417 -56.33 -0.25 72.37
N GLY A 418 -57.50 -0.13 71.75
CA GLY A 418 -58.34 1.06 71.88
C GLY A 418 -59.30 1.01 73.07
N ARG A 419 -59.04 1.77 74.16
CA ARG A 419 -60.08 2.47 74.95
C ARG A 419 -59.53 3.57 75.91
N PRO A 420 -59.87 4.86 75.69
CA PRO A 420 -59.80 5.97 76.67
C PRO A 420 -61.17 6.16 77.39
N PRO A 421 -61.45 7.22 78.18
CA PRO A 421 -60.67 8.39 78.67
C PRO A 421 -60.43 8.31 80.21
N SER A 422 -60.00 9.31 81.00
CA SER A 422 -60.23 10.78 81.06
C SER A 422 -59.27 11.41 82.11
N ASP A 423 -59.11 12.72 82.36
CA ASP A 423 -59.47 13.98 81.66
C ASP A 423 -58.63 15.13 82.27
N ASN A 424 -58.19 16.10 81.46
CA ASN A 424 -57.85 17.52 81.81
C ASN A 424 -56.80 17.78 82.95
N VAL A 425 -55.98 18.84 82.94
CA VAL A 425 -56.08 20.19 82.35
C VAL A 425 -54.72 20.66 81.77
N LEU A 426 -54.80 21.32 80.60
CA LEU A 426 -54.05 22.46 80.02
C LEU A 426 -52.87 23.07 80.83
N ASP A 427 -51.83 23.69 80.25
CA ASP A 427 -51.73 24.50 79.00
C ASP A 427 -50.23 24.80 78.68
N PRO A 428 -49.83 25.48 77.59
CA PRO A 428 -50.12 25.37 76.14
C PRO A 428 -48.95 24.63 75.39
N ALA A 429 -49.00 24.14 74.13
CA ALA A 429 -49.33 24.75 72.82
C ALA A 429 -48.40 25.94 72.44
N LEU A 430 -48.00 26.28 71.20
CA LEU A 430 -47.92 25.70 69.83
C LEU A 430 -46.95 26.63 69.01
N VAL A 431 -46.41 26.43 67.80
CA VAL A 431 -46.51 25.50 66.64
C VAL A 431 -45.12 25.50 65.91
N ILE A 432 -44.77 24.49 65.11
CA ILE A 432 -44.13 24.72 63.78
C ILE A 432 -44.81 23.82 62.74
N ALA A 433 -45.30 24.42 61.65
CA ALA A 433 -45.94 23.75 60.53
C ALA A 433 -45.27 24.14 59.19
N ALA A 434 -45.58 23.41 58.12
CA ALA A 434 -44.89 23.53 56.83
C ALA A 434 -45.17 24.85 56.09
N GLY A 435 -44.20 25.29 55.28
CA GLY A 435 -44.33 26.43 54.38
C GLY A 435 -43.34 26.34 53.22
N VAL A 436 -43.84 26.05 52.02
CA VAL A 436 -43.07 26.08 50.76
C VAL A 436 -43.12 27.50 50.19
N LEU A 437 -42.00 28.07 49.71
CA LEU A 437 -41.94 28.80 48.43
C LEU A 437 -40.55 29.35 48.06
N LEU A 438 -40.46 29.67 46.77
CA LEU A 438 -39.35 30.22 45.98
C LEU A 438 -38.70 31.50 46.54
N GLY A 439 -37.41 31.68 46.27
CA GLY A 439 -36.72 32.98 46.37
C GLY A 439 -35.19 32.86 46.38
N GLY A 440 -34.51 33.32 45.31
CA GLY A 440 -33.04 33.38 45.26
C GLY A 440 -32.51 34.78 45.52
N GLY A 441 -31.29 34.91 46.06
CA GLY A 441 -30.67 36.23 46.26
C GLY A 441 -29.31 36.27 46.97
N VAL A 442 -28.24 36.39 46.18
CA VAL A 442 -26.99 37.16 46.41
C VAL A 442 -26.24 37.09 47.76
N GLY A 443 -24.98 36.63 47.70
CA GLY A 443 -23.88 36.98 48.65
C GLY A 443 -23.82 36.18 49.96
N GLY A 444 -22.64 35.87 50.55
CA GLY A 444 -21.26 35.98 50.07
C GLY A 444 -20.33 36.85 50.96
N GLY A 445 -19.36 36.23 51.65
CA GLY A 445 -18.13 36.91 52.09
C GLY A 445 -17.65 36.63 53.54
N ALA A 446 -16.30 36.57 53.67
CA ALA A 446 -15.48 36.58 54.90
C ALA A 446 -15.65 35.38 55.87
N TRP A 447 -14.64 34.96 56.67
CA TRP A 447 -13.29 35.45 57.00
C TRP A 447 -12.29 34.26 56.95
N CYS A 448 -10.95 34.32 57.05
CA CYS A 448 -9.94 35.38 57.25
C CYS A 448 -8.62 34.92 56.55
N VAL A 449 -7.70 35.79 56.10
CA VAL A 449 -6.46 36.23 56.81
C VAL A 449 -5.79 35.15 57.70
N GLY A 450 -4.49 34.86 57.63
CA GLY A 450 -3.43 35.34 56.72
C GLY A 450 -2.07 35.47 57.42
N SER A 451 -0.96 35.23 56.70
CA SER A 451 0.41 35.49 57.19
C SER A 451 1.35 35.91 56.06
N ARG A 452 2.22 36.87 56.35
CA ARG A 452 3.36 37.29 55.51
C ARG A 452 4.65 36.96 56.27
N VAL A 453 5.75 36.76 55.55
CA VAL A 453 6.95 37.60 55.67
C VAL A 453 7.92 37.27 54.52
N THR A 454 8.57 38.30 53.99
CA THR A 454 9.62 38.21 52.97
C THR A 454 10.98 38.47 53.59
N GLN A 455 12.01 37.69 53.24
CA GLN A 455 13.40 38.16 53.25
C GLN A 455 14.23 37.43 52.20
N ALA A 456 15.41 37.95 51.86
CA ALA A 456 16.16 37.57 50.67
C ALA A 456 17.69 37.61 50.88
N MET A 457 18.40 36.82 50.05
CA MET A 457 19.84 36.85 49.75
C MET A 457 20.84 36.57 50.89
N GLY A 458 21.93 35.87 50.53
CA GLY A 458 23.17 35.91 51.31
C GLY A 458 23.93 34.59 51.50
N HIS A 459 24.41 33.94 50.43
CA HIS A 459 25.85 33.86 50.12
C HIS A 459 26.14 33.12 48.80
#